data_AF-A0A2S8X4E9-F1
#
_entry.id   AF-A0A2S8X4E9-F1
#
_cell.length_a   1.000
_cell.length_b   1.000
_cell.length_c   1.000
_cell.angle_alpha   90.00
_cell.angle_beta   90.00
_cell.angle_gamma   90.00
#
_symmetry.space_group_name_H-M   'P 1'
#
loop_
_entity.id
_entity.type
_entity.pdbx_description
1 polymer ?
#
loop_
_entity_poly.entity_id
_entity_poly.type
_entity_poly.pdbx_seq_one_letter_code
_entity_poly.pdbx_strand_id
1 'polypeptide(L)' 'MNNQMALQIIINYTESAKALRENTAAVMSFNGSVQGSDFEALWRERDMIYHRWQNAAASLRELPTEYMSLAVRAIDGI' A
#
# COMPACT_ATOMS: atom_id res chain seq x y z
N MET A 1 16.01 16.99 1.03
CA MET A 1 14.77 16.40 1.60
C MET A 1 14.79 16.64 3.10
N ASN A 2 13.66 17.02 3.72
CA ASN A 2 13.59 17.22 5.18
C ASN A 2 12.94 16.01 5.87
N ASN A 3 13.14 15.88 7.19
CA ASN A 3 12.66 14.72 7.96
C ASN A 3 11.13 14.54 7.84
N GLN A 4 10.37 15.63 7.80
CA GLN A 4 8.91 15.58 7.66
C GLN A 4 8.48 14.95 6.33
N MET A 5 9.13 15.31 5.23
CA MET A 5 8.85 14.72 3.91
C MET A 5 9.22 13.23 3.87
N ALA A 6 10.35 12.85 4.48
CA ALA A 6 10.74 11.44 4.57
C ALA A 6 9.72 10.61 5.37
N LEU A 7 9.25 11.13 6.51
CA LEU A 7 8.20 10.49 7.31
C LEU A 7 6.89 10.36 6.53
N GLN A 8 6.50 11.39 5.76
CA GLN A 8 5.28 11.33 4.96
C GLN A 8 5.37 10.28 3.84
N ILE A 9 6.54 10.11 3.23
CA ILE A 9 6.79 9.07 2.23
C ILE A 9 6.66 7.68 2.88
N ILE A 10 7.26 7.48 4.06
CA ILE A 10 7.14 6.22 4.81
C ILE A 10 5.68 5.91 5.14
N ILE A 11 4.95 6.89 5.69
CA ILE A 11 3.51 6.75 6.03
C ILE A 11 2.70 6.37 4.78
N ASN A 12 2.93 7.04 3.65
CA ASN A 12 2.21 6.75 2.41
C ASN A 12 2.50 5.32 1.91
N TYR A 13 3.75 4.87 2.01
CA TYR A 13 4.11 3.50 1.67
C TYR A 13 3.44 2.47 2.59
N THR A 14 3.46 2.69 3.92
CA THR A 14 2.86 1.75 4.86
C THR A 14 1.35 1.69 4.75
N GLU A 15 0.66 2.83 4.66
CA GLU A 15 -0.79 2.87 4.52
C GLU A 15 -1.27 2.21 3.22
N SER A 16 -0.55 2.44 2.10
CA SER A 16 -0.88 1.78 0.83
C SER A 16 -0.58 0.27 0.85
N ALA A 17 0.48 -0.16 1.52
CA ALA A 17 0.78 -1.58 1.72
C ALA A 17 -0.29 -2.28 2.58
N LYS A 18 -0.71 -1.62 3.67
CA LYS A 18 -1.81 -2.08 4.54
C LYS A 18 -3.12 -2.22 3.77
N ALA A 19 -3.51 -1.17 3.04
CA ALA A 19 -4.70 -1.19 2.20
C ALA A 19 -4.66 -2.32 1.16
N LEU A 20 -3.49 -2.57 0.55
CA LEU A 20 -3.34 -3.67 -0.43
C LEU A 20 -3.51 -5.04 0.23
N ARG A 21 -3.01 -5.22 1.46
CA ARG A 21 -3.18 -6.45 2.25
C ARG A 21 -4.65 -6.67 2.63
N GLU A 22 -5.31 -5.64 3.12
CA GLU A 22 -6.73 -5.68 3.50
C GLU A 22 -7.64 -5.98 2.30
N ASN A 23 -7.46 -5.27 1.19
CA ASN A 23 -8.23 -5.51 -0.02
C ASN A 23 -7.93 -6.90 -0.61
N THR A 24 -6.68 -7.37 -0.60
CA THR A 24 -6.35 -8.74 -1.02
C THR A 24 -7.07 -9.78 -0.16
N ALA A 25 -7.14 -9.58 1.16
CA ALA A 25 -7.93 -10.45 2.03
C ALA A 25 -9.42 -10.42 1.66
N ALA A 26 -9.99 -9.24 1.40
CA ALA A 26 -11.39 -9.10 0.98
C ALA A 26 -11.69 -9.80 -0.35
N VAL A 27 -10.80 -9.70 -1.34
CA VAL A 27 -10.89 -10.41 -2.62
C VAL A 27 -10.82 -11.92 -2.40
N MET A 28 -9.90 -12.40 -1.56
CA MET A 28 -9.76 -13.83 -1.28
C MET A 28 -10.93 -14.41 -0.49
N SER A 29 -11.57 -13.62 0.38
CA SER A 29 -12.74 -14.04 1.16
C SER A 29 -14.07 -13.78 0.45
N PHE A 30 -14.06 -13.28 -0.79
CA PHE A 30 -15.28 -12.92 -1.49
C PHE A 30 -16.10 -14.17 -1.84
N ASN A 31 -17.35 -14.21 -1.37
CA ASN A 31 -18.28 -15.34 -1.52
C ASN A 31 -19.42 -15.07 -2.53
N GLY A 32 -19.21 -14.11 -3.44
CA GLY A 32 -20.17 -13.80 -4.50
C GLY A 32 -19.72 -14.32 -5.87
N SER A 33 -20.46 -13.94 -6.92
CA SER A 33 -20.04 -14.21 -8.29
C SER A 33 -18.86 -13.30 -8.67
N VAL A 34 -17.78 -13.90 -9.17
CA VAL A 34 -16.62 -13.17 -9.72
C VAL A 34 -16.92 -12.41 -11.02
N GLN A 35 -18.09 -12.65 -11.61
CA GLN A 35 -18.60 -11.90 -12.77
C GLN A 35 -19.59 -10.80 -12.35
N GLY A 36 -19.85 -10.65 -11.04
CA GLY A 36 -20.75 -9.63 -10.50
C GLY A 36 -20.08 -8.26 -10.35
N SER A 37 -20.90 -7.21 -10.33
CA SER A 37 -20.46 -5.82 -10.11
C SER A 37 -19.70 -5.62 -8.79
N ASP A 38 -20.03 -6.40 -7.76
CA ASP A 38 -19.40 -6.28 -6.44
C ASP A 38 -17.94 -6.76 -6.47
N PHE A 39 -17.67 -7.86 -7.17
CA PHE A 39 -16.31 -8.33 -7.39
C PHE A 39 -15.52 -7.36 -8.27
N GLU A 40 -16.15 -6.84 -9.32
CA GLU A 40 -15.52 -5.84 -10.19
C GLU A 40 -15.15 -4.57 -9.41
N ALA A 41 -16.00 -4.12 -8.49
CA ALA A 41 -15.69 -2.98 -7.62
C ALA A 41 -14.48 -3.26 -6.71
N LEU A 42 -14.44 -4.42 -6.05
CA LEU A 42 -13.29 -4.85 -5.25
C LEU A 42 -12.00 -4.91 -6.06
N TRP A 43 -12.08 -5.42 -7.31
CA TRP A 43 -10.94 -5.53 -8.19
C TRP A 43 -10.43 -4.17 -8.69
N ARG A 44 -11.34 -3.26 -9.07
CA ARG A 44 -11.00 -1.88 -9.45
C ARG A 44 -10.36 -1.13 -8.28
N GLU A 45 -10.88 -1.30 -7.08
CA GLU A 45 -10.28 -0.73 -5.87
C GLU A 45 -8.86 -1.27 -5.66
N ARG A 46 -8.66 -2.58 -5.80
CA ARG A 46 -7.35 -3.22 -5.70
C ARG A 46 -6.34 -2.61 -6.67
N ASP A 47 -6.74 -2.40 -7.92
CA ASP A 47 -5.88 -1.86 -8.97
C ASP A 47 -5.44 -0.42 -8.63
N MET A 48 -6.38 0.42 -8.17
CA MET A 48 -6.06 1.76 -7.68
C MET A 48 -5.09 1.75 -6.49
N ILE A 49 -5.31 0.86 -5.51
CA ILE A 49 -4.42 0.70 -4.36
C ILE A 49 -3.04 0.24 -4.80
N TYR A 50 -2.96 -0.71 -5.73
CA TYR A 50 -1.70 -1.22 -6.26
C TYR A 50 -0.87 -0.10 -6.93
N HIS A 51 -1.50 0.75 -7.74
CA HIS A 51 -0.84 1.91 -8.34
C HIS A 51 -0.34 2.91 -7.29
N ARG A 52 -1.13 3.18 -6.24
CA ARG A 52 -0.70 4.04 -5.13
C ARG A 52 0.51 3.45 -4.39
N TRP A 53 0.47 2.15 -4.11
CA TRP A 53 1.57 1.43 -3.47
C TRP A 53 2.83 1.43 -4.33
N GLN A 54 2.72 1.18 -5.64
CA GLN A 54 3.82 1.26 -6.60
C GLN A 54 4.50 2.64 -6.58
N ASN A 55 3.69 3.71 -6.63
CA ASN A 55 4.20 5.09 -6.58
C ASN A 55 4.87 5.39 -5.23
N ALA A 56 4.27 4.96 -4.12
CA ALA A 56 4.84 5.15 -2.79
C ALA A 56 6.15 4.36 -2.62
N ALA A 57 6.22 3.14 -3.15
CA ALA A 57 7.43 2.32 -3.16
C ALA A 57 8.55 2.95 -3.98
N ALA A 58 8.23 3.57 -5.12
CA ALA A 58 9.20 4.33 -5.89
C ALA A 58 9.75 5.51 -5.07
N SER A 59 8.87 6.31 -4.44
CA SER A 59 9.30 7.42 -3.57
C SER A 59 10.13 6.95 -2.36
N LEU A 60 9.80 5.79 -1.78
CA LEU A 60 10.55 5.22 -0.66
C LEU A 60 12.00 4.87 -1.04
N ARG A 61 12.22 4.35 -2.26
CA ARG A 61 13.57 4.00 -2.76
C ARG A 61 14.47 5.22 -2.95
N GLU A 62 13.89 6.39 -3.14
CA GLU A 62 14.62 7.67 -3.26
C GLU A 62 15.00 8.26 -1.89
N LEU A 63 14.55 7.66 -0.76
CA LEU A 63 14.93 8.14 0.56
C LEU A 63 16.41 7.85 0.86
N PRO A 64 17.11 8.78 1.54
CA PRO A 64 18.42 8.49 2.12
C PRO A 64 18.39 7.26 3.03
N THR A 65 19.50 6.51 3.05
CA THR A 65 19.60 5.23 3.77
C THR A 65 19.35 5.34 5.28
N GLU A 66 19.57 6.51 5.88
CA GLU A 66 19.26 6.78 7.30
C GLU A 66 17.79 6.54 7.65
N TYR A 67 16.87 6.71 6.69
CA TYR A 67 15.43 6.48 6.88
C TYR A 67 15.02 5.02 6.65
N MET A 68 15.90 4.16 6.12
CA MET A 68 15.54 2.79 5.77
C MET A 68 15.15 1.98 7.02
N SER A 69 15.83 2.19 8.15
CA SER A 69 15.49 1.52 9.41
C SER A 69 14.09 1.89 9.92
N LEU A 70 13.64 3.13 9.67
CA LEU A 70 12.29 3.58 10.01
C LEU A 70 11.24 2.95 9.08
N ALA A 71 11.54 2.89 7.78
CA ALA A 71 10.68 2.25 6.79
C ALA A 71 10.47 0.76 7.10
N VAL A 72 11.54 0.03 7.46
CA VAL A 72 11.49 -1.38 7.85
C VAL A 72 10.63 -1.58 9.09
N ARG A 73 10.84 -0.81 10.16
CA ARG A 73 10.01 -0.91 11.37
C ARG A 73 8.54 -0.61 11.10
N ALA A 74 8.27 0.34 10.21
CA ALA A 74 6.92 0.75 9.89
C ALA A 74 6.18 -0.33 9.07
N ILE A 75 6.86 -1.03 8.15
CA ILE A 75 6.26 -2.17 7.42
C ILE A 75 6.09 -3.42 8.30
N ASP A 76 7.03 -3.69 9.20
CA ASP A 76 6.94 -4.83 10.14
C ASP A 76 5.75 -4.71 11.12
N GLY A 77 5.24 -3.49 11.31
CA GLY A 77 4.08 -3.22 12.16
C GLY A 77 2.71 -3.46 11.52
N ILE A 78 2.66 -3.93 10.27
CA ILE A 78 1.44 -4.14 9.47
C ILE A 78 1.14 -5.63 9.32
#